data_AF-A0A956KIF1-F1
#
_entry.id   AF-A0A956KIF1-F1
#
_cell.length_a   1.000
_cell.length_b   1.000
_cell.length_c   1.000
_cell.angle_alpha   90.00
_cell.angle_beta   90.00
_cell.angle_gamma   90.00
#
_symmetry.space_group_name_H-M   'P 1'
#
loop_
_entity.id
_entity.type
_entity.pdbx_description
1 polymer ?
#
loop_
_entity_poly.entity_id
_entity_poly.type
_entity_poly.pdbx_seq_one_letter_code
_entity_poly.pdbx_strand_id
1 'polypeptide(L)'
;MGLFGRLGTLIRSNINELINRAEDPEKMLNQVLADMKTQLVEAKKQVAVAIADEKRIKKQHEQELAKAQEWERKAMLAVRAGNDDLARAALARKAEHDELAATFKEQWEAQKQAVEQLKEALRGLDGKIEEAKRKRNILVSR
;
A
#
# COMPACT_ATOMS: atom_id res chain seq x y z
N MET A 1 18.84 2.65 5.09
CA MET A 1 17.70 3.60 5.07
C MET A 1 16.92 3.43 3.77
N GLY A 2 15.70 2.88 3.81
CA GLY A 2 14.84 2.73 2.63
C GLY A 2 14.31 4.07 2.10
N LEU A 3 13.66 4.07 0.93
CA LEU A 3 13.01 5.25 0.34
C LEU A 3 12.00 5.91 1.30
N PHE A 4 11.27 5.10 2.07
CA PHE A 4 10.35 5.58 3.11
C PHE A 4 11.03 6.27 4.29
N GLY A 5 12.25 5.86 4.64
CA GLY A 5 13.06 6.55 5.64
C GLY A 5 13.46 7.95 5.16
N ARG A 6 13.82 8.08 3.88
CA ARG A 6 14.15 9.38 3.25
C ARG A 6 12.92 10.29 3.17
N LEU A 7 11.79 9.73 2.75
CA LEU A 7 10.46 10.37 2.77
C LEU A 7 10.09 10.91 4.16
N GLY A 8 10.25 10.09 5.20
CA GLY A 8 9.96 10.48 6.58
C GLY A 8 10.90 11.57 7.12
N THR A 9 12.15 11.63 6.64
CA THR A 9 13.07 12.74 6.94
C THR A 9 12.66 14.01 6.21
N LEU A 10 12.22 13.93 4.96
CA LEU A 10 11.72 15.10 4.21
C LEU A 10 10.43 15.66 4.80
N ILE A 11 9.52 14.80 5.27
CA ILE A 11 8.28 15.24 5.92
C ILE A 11 8.58 15.94 7.25
N ARG A 12 9.59 15.46 7.99
CA ARG A 12 10.02 16.05 9.26
C ARG A 12 10.98 17.23 9.11
N SER A 13 11.54 17.47 7.92
CA SER A 13 12.50 18.56 7.76
C SER A 13 11.79 19.90 7.96
N ASN A 14 12.38 20.74 8.81
CA ASN A 14 11.89 22.08 9.02
C ASN A 14 12.45 22.98 7.91
N ILE A 15 11.62 23.25 6.90
CA ILE A 15 12.00 24.13 5.77
C ILE A 15 12.48 25.51 6.27
N ASN A 16 12.00 25.98 7.42
CA ASN A 16 12.47 27.25 8.01
C ASN A 16 13.92 27.18 8.50
N GLU A 17 14.34 26.04 9.07
CA GLU A 17 15.74 25.88 9.50
C GLU A 17 16.70 25.80 8.31
N LEU A 18 16.27 25.16 7.21
CA LEU A 18 17.03 25.12 5.97
C LEU A 18 17.23 26.53 5.40
N ILE A 19 16.18 27.34 5.37
CA ILE A 19 16.24 28.73 4.89
C ILE A 19 17.16 29.59 5.77
N ASN A 20 17.07 29.46 7.10
CA ASN A 20 17.85 30.28 8.04
C ASN A 20 19.36 29.96 8.06
N ARG A 21 19.77 28.78 7.58
CA ARG A 21 21.17 28.34 7.58
C ARG A 21 21.84 28.40 6.20
N ALA A 22 21.09 28.76 5.16
CA ALA A 22 21.60 28.80 3.80
C ALA A 22 22.27 30.14 3.50
N GLU A 23 23.47 30.12 2.91
CA GLU A 23 24.07 31.32 2.29
C GLU A 23 23.25 31.81 1.10
N ASP A 24 22.71 30.88 0.31
CA ASP A 24 21.77 31.14 -0.79
C ASP A 24 20.47 30.34 -0.56
N PRO A 25 19.51 30.88 0.20
CA PRO A 25 18.28 30.20 0.56
C PRO A 25 17.39 29.91 -0.66
N GLU A 26 17.46 30.72 -1.71
CA GLU A 26 16.66 30.50 -2.92
C GLU A 26 17.17 29.28 -3.69
N LYS A 27 18.48 29.20 -3.94
CA LYS A 27 19.10 28.08 -4.62
C LYS A 27 18.96 26.78 -3.85
N MET A 28 19.17 26.81 -2.52
CA MET A 28 18.99 25.64 -1.66
C MET A 28 17.53 25.14 -1.71
N LEU A 29 16.55 26.06 -1.59
CA LEU A 29 15.15 25.69 -1.61
C LEU A 29 14.71 25.13 -2.97
N ASN A 30 15.23 25.65 -4.08
CA ASN A 30 15.01 25.11 -5.41
C ASN A 30 15.54 23.68 -5.55
N GLN A 31 16.74 23.41 -5.03
CA GLN A 31 17.34 22.08 -5.05
C GLN A 31 16.54 21.09 -4.19
N VAL A 32 16.19 21.47 -2.97
CA VAL A 32 15.35 20.65 -2.08
C VAL A 32 14.00 20.35 -2.74
N LEU A 33 13.36 21.34 -3.37
CA LEU A 33 12.11 21.14 -4.10
C LEU A 33 12.26 20.16 -5.28
N ALA A 34 13.37 20.22 -6.02
CA ALA A 34 13.64 19.29 -7.11
C ALA A 34 13.85 17.85 -6.60
N ASP A 35 14.60 17.69 -5.51
CA ASP A 35 14.85 16.40 -4.88
C ASP A 35 13.56 15.81 -4.31
N MET A 36 12.75 16.61 -3.60
CA MET A 36 11.47 16.17 -3.06
C MET A 36 10.50 15.74 -4.18
N LYS A 37 10.44 16.47 -5.30
CA LYS A 37 9.61 16.07 -6.46
C LYS A 37 10.07 14.76 -7.07
N THR A 38 11.38 14.57 -7.22
CA THR A 38 11.95 13.32 -7.75
C THR A 38 11.61 12.15 -6.84
N GLN A 39 11.77 12.34 -5.52
CA GLN A 39 11.41 11.32 -4.54
C GLN A 39 9.91 11.04 -4.50
N LEU A 40 9.06 12.06 -4.70
CA LEU A 40 7.60 11.88 -4.79
C LEU A 40 7.23 10.99 -5.99
N VAL A 41 7.84 11.20 -7.15
CA VAL A 41 7.59 10.38 -8.35
C VAL A 41 7.99 8.93 -8.09
N GLU A 42 9.17 8.70 -7.53
CA GLU A 42 9.64 7.35 -7.24
C GLU A 42 8.77 6.66 -6.19
N ALA A 43 8.41 7.37 -5.13
CA ALA A 43 7.51 6.85 -4.12
C ALA A 43 6.12 6.50 -4.71
N LYS A 44 5.57 7.34 -5.60
CA LYS A 44 4.30 7.03 -6.29
C LYS A 44 4.37 5.72 -7.07
N LYS A 45 5.49 5.44 -7.76
CA LYS A 45 5.70 4.16 -8.45
C LYS A 45 5.70 2.99 -7.48
N GLN A 46 6.42 3.11 -6.36
CA GLN A 46 6.47 2.04 -5.36
C GLN A 46 5.11 1.77 -4.72
N VAL A 47 4.35 2.83 -4.43
CA VAL A 47 2.97 2.66 -3.94
C VAL A 47 2.08 2.01 -4.98
N ALA A 48 2.24 2.33 -6.28
CA ALA A 48 1.50 1.66 -7.34
C ALA A 48 1.82 0.15 -7.41
N VAL A 49 3.09 -0.24 -7.27
CA VAL A 49 3.50 -1.66 -7.18
C VAL A 49 2.87 -2.32 -5.94
N ALA A 50 2.94 -1.67 -4.77
CA ALA A 50 2.36 -2.20 -3.55
C ALA A 50 0.83 -2.39 -3.63
N ILE A 51 0.13 -1.48 -4.31
CA ILE A 51 -1.31 -1.60 -4.61
C ILE A 51 -1.58 -2.75 -5.57
N ALA A 52 -0.72 -2.96 -6.57
CA ALA A 52 -0.85 -4.07 -7.50
C ALA A 52 -0.69 -5.41 -6.77
N ASP A 53 0.28 -5.52 -5.87
CA ASP A 53 0.45 -6.69 -5.01
C ASP A 53 -0.72 -6.91 -4.05
N GLU A 54 -1.24 -5.84 -3.42
CA GLU A 54 -2.46 -5.93 -2.60
C GLU A 54 -3.63 -6.54 -3.39
N LYS A 55 -3.87 -6.05 -4.61
CA LYS A 55 -4.93 -6.56 -5.49
C LYS A 55 -4.68 -8.00 -5.90
N ARG A 56 -3.43 -8.39 -6.13
CA ARG A 56 -3.06 -9.77 -6.48
C ARG A 56 -3.38 -10.72 -5.34
N ILE A 57 -3.00 -10.37 -4.11
CA ILE A 57 -3.29 -11.19 -2.92
C ILE A 57 -4.80 -11.26 -2.67
N LYS A 58 -5.52 -10.14 -2.79
CA LYS A 58 -6.99 -10.11 -2.69
C LYS A 58 -7.65 -11.06 -3.69
N LYS A 59 -7.17 -11.07 -4.93
CA LYS A 59 -7.67 -11.97 -5.98
C LYS A 59 -7.40 -13.44 -5.63
N GLN A 60 -6.25 -13.77 -5.05
CA GLN A 60 -5.94 -15.12 -4.59
C GLN A 60 -6.89 -15.55 -3.45
N HIS A 61 -7.13 -14.68 -2.47
CA HIS A 61 -8.12 -14.90 -1.43
C HIS A 61 -9.52 -15.19 -2.02
N GLU A 62 -9.99 -14.34 -2.94
CA GLU A 62 -11.30 -14.52 -3.59
C GLU A 62 -11.40 -15.83 -4.39
N GLN A 63 -10.30 -16.24 -5.05
CA GLN A 63 -10.24 -17.50 -5.79
C GLN A 63 -10.35 -18.72 -4.87
N GLU A 64 -9.63 -18.73 -3.74
CA GLU A 64 -9.71 -19.83 -2.78
C GLU A 64 -11.10 -19.89 -2.12
N LEU A 65 -11.69 -18.74 -1.81
CA LEU A 65 -13.06 -18.67 -1.29
C LEU A 65 -14.08 -19.24 -2.31
N ALA A 66 -13.92 -18.92 -3.59
CA ALA A 66 -14.79 -19.44 -4.64
C ALA A 66 -14.67 -20.97 -4.79
N LYS A 67 -13.46 -21.53 -4.66
CA LYS A 67 -13.24 -22.99 -4.65
C LYS A 67 -13.87 -23.64 -3.43
N ALA A 68 -13.73 -23.05 -2.24
CA ALA A 68 -14.37 -23.56 -1.03
C ALA A 68 -15.90 -23.63 -1.19
N GLN A 69 -16.51 -22.58 -1.74
CA GLN A 69 -17.96 -22.57 -2.05
C GLN A 69 -18.35 -23.61 -3.10
N GLU A 70 -17.49 -23.89 -4.09
CA GLU A 70 -17.74 -24.95 -5.06
C GLU A 70 -17.75 -26.34 -4.40
N TRP A 71 -16.78 -26.59 -3.52
CA TRP A 71 -16.73 -27.83 -2.74
C TRP A 71 -17.90 -27.97 -1.78
N GLU A 72 -18.35 -26.88 -1.17
CA GLU A 72 -19.58 -26.85 -0.38
C GLU A 72 -20.80 -27.24 -1.21
N ARG A 73 -20.95 -26.69 -2.43
CA ARG A 73 -22.02 -27.08 -3.35
C ARG A 73 -21.96 -28.57 -3.71
N LYS A 74 -20.76 -29.09 -3.97
CA LYS A 74 -20.56 -30.53 -4.25
C LYS A 74 -20.93 -31.40 -3.04
N ALA A 75 -20.56 -30.99 -1.83
CA ALA A 75 -20.94 -31.67 -0.60
C ALA A 75 -22.46 -31.70 -0.43
N MET A 76 -23.14 -30.57 -0.63
CA MET A 76 -24.61 -30.51 -0.55
C MET A 76 -25.30 -31.43 -1.56
N LEU A 77 -24.78 -31.53 -2.79
CA LEU A 77 -25.29 -32.44 -3.81
C LEU A 77 -25.08 -33.91 -3.41
N ALA A 78 -23.91 -34.25 -2.86
CA ALA A 78 -23.61 -35.60 -2.38
C ALA A 78 -24.53 -36.02 -1.22
N VAL A 79 -24.79 -35.12 -0.26
CA VAL A 79 -25.76 -35.36 0.83
C VAL A 79 -27.16 -35.61 0.25
N ARG A 80 -27.62 -34.78 -0.70
CA ARG A 80 -28.93 -34.99 -1.35
C ARG A 80 -29.03 -36.31 -2.09
N ALA A 81 -27.91 -36.81 -2.61
CA ALA A 81 -27.82 -38.11 -3.27
C ALA A 81 -27.63 -39.29 -2.28
N GLY A 82 -27.58 -39.03 -0.97
CA GLY A 82 -27.37 -40.06 0.06
C GLY A 82 -25.95 -40.63 0.10
N ASN A 83 -24.97 -39.93 -0.47
CA ASN A 83 -23.57 -40.37 -0.50
C ASN A 83 -22.73 -39.58 0.52
N ASP A 84 -22.81 -40.03 1.77
CA ASP A 84 -22.17 -39.37 2.92
C ASP A 84 -20.64 -39.40 2.86
N ASP A 85 -20.04 -40.42 2.23
CA ASP A 85 -18.58 -40.50 2.07
C ASP A 85 -18.07 -39.45 1.09
N LEU A 86 -18.78 -39.27 -0.04
CA LEU A 86 -18.47 -38.21 -1.00
C LEU A 86 -18.69 -36.82 -0.41
N ALA A 87 -19.74 -36.66 0.41
CA ALA A 87 -20.00 -35.41 1.12
C ALA A 87 -18.88 -35.07 2.10
N ARG A 88 -18.43 -36.04 2.90
CA ARG A 88 -17.29 -35.87 3.83
C ARG A 88 -16.00 -35.51 3.09
N ALA A 89 -15.70 -36.19 1.98
CA ALA A 89 -14.53 -35.87 1.16
C ALA A 89 -14.59 -34.45 0.58
N ALA A 90 -15.76 -34.01 0.10
CA ALA A 90 -15.94 -32.66 -0.41
C ALA A 90 -15.81 -31.60 0.70
N LEU A 91 -16.33 -31.87 1.91
CA LEU A 91 -16.15 -30.98 3.06
C LEU A 91 -14.70 -30.88 3.52
N ALA A 92 -13.92 -31.96 3.44
CA ALA A 92 -12.48 -31.92 3.72
C ALA A 92 -11.75 -30.97 2.75
N ARG A 93 -12.07 -31.06 1.45
CA ARG A 93 -11.52 -30.13 0.44
C ARG A 93 -11.97 -28.69 0.65
N LYS A 94 -13.23 -28.47 1.05
CA LYS A 94 -13.71 -27.14 1.44
C LYS A 94 -12.85 -26.57 2.58
N ALA A 95 -12.59 -27.35 3.62
CA ALA A 95 -11.79 -26.92 4.77
C ALA A 95 -10.36 -26.52 4.36
N GLU A 96 -9.70 -27.31 3.50
CA GLU A 96 -8.37 -26.96 2.95
C GLU A 96 -8.39 -25.60 2.24
N HIS A 97 -9.39 -25.34 1.39
CA HIS A 97 -9.51 -24.06 0.68
C HIS A 97 -9.90 -22.90 1.61
N ASP A 98 -10.72 -23.14 2.64
CA ASP A 98 -11.05 -22.14 3.65
C ASP A 98 -9.82 -21.72 4.46
N GLU A 99 -8.94 -22.65 4.83
CA GLU A 99 -7.68 -22.33 5.52
C GLU A 99 -6.72 -21.51 4.65
N LEU A 100 -6.60 -21.87 3.36
CA LEU A 100 -5.82 -21.09 2.40
C LEU A 100 -6.41 -19.69 2.20
N ALA A 101 -7.74 -19.59 2.10
CA ALA A 101 -8.43 -18.31 2.00
C ALA A 101 -8.17 -17.45 3.25
N ALA A 102 -8.22 -18.03 4.45
CA ALA A 102 -7.92 -17.32 5.70
C ALA A 102 -6.47 -16.79 5.71
N THR A 103 -5.52 -17.62 5.29
CA THR A 103 -4.10 -17.22 5.17
C THR A 103 -3.91 -16.04 4.21
N PHE A 104 -4.52 -16.11 3.02
CA PHE A 104 -4.45 -14.99 2.06
C PHE A 104 -5.18 -13.75 2.55
N LYS A 105 -6.24 -13.90 3.37
CA LYS A 105 -6.94 -12.77 3.97
C LYS A 105 -6.05 -12.01 4.93
N GLU A 106 -5.35 -12.69 5.82
CA GLU A 106 -4.39 -12.07 6.75
C GLU A 106 -3.28 -11.33 6.00
N GLN A 107 -2.72 -11.96 4.96
CA GLN A 107 -1.71 -11.33 4.11
C GLN A 107 -2.25 -10.09 3.39
N TRP A 108 -3.48 -10.16 2.88
CA TRP A 108 -4.12 -9.02 2.22
C TRP A 108 -4.37 -7.87 3.20
N GLU A 109 -4.85 -8.16 4.41
CA GLU A 109 -5.11 -7.15 5.44
C GLU A 109 -3.81 -6.43 5.87
N ALA A 110 -2.73 -7.18 6.09
CA ALA A 110 -1.42 -6.62 6.38
C ALA A 110 -0.89 -5.75 5.22
N GLN A 111 -0.99 -6.24 3.98
CA GLN A 111 -0.55 -5.49 2.80
C GLN A 111 -1.40 -4.22 2.58
N LYS A 112 -2.71 -4.30 2.80
CA LYS A 112 -3.63 -3.17 2.72
C LYS A 112 -3.26 -2.10 3.74
N GLN A 113 -2.97 -2.48 4.98
CA GLN A 113 -2.53 -1.54 6.00
C GLN A 113 -1.22 -0.84 5.61
N ALA A 114 -0.24 -1.61 5.07
CA ALA A 114 0.99 -1.04 4.56
C ALA A 114 0.71 -0.04 3.43
N VAL A 115 -0.10 -0.42 2.44
CA VAL A 115 -0.49 0.46 1.32
C VAL A 115 -1.15 1.76 1.79
N GLU A 116 -2.02 1.72 2.82
CA GLU A 116 -2.63 2.93 3.37
C GLU A 116 -1.61 3.85 4.03
N GLN A 117 -0.69 3.31 4.84
CA GLN A 117 0.41 4.11 5.41
C GLN A 117 1.27 4.75 4.32
N LEU A 118 1.51 4.03 3.23
CA LEU A 118 2.26 4.55 2.09
C LEU A 118 1.53 5.69 1.38
N LYS A 119 0.21 5.60 1.22
CA LYS A 119 -0.63 6.67 0.65
C LYS A 119 -0.63 7.91 1.54
N GLU A 120 -0.70 7.73 2.86
CA GLU A 120 -0.63 8.83 3.82
C GLU A 120 0.73 9.55 3.77
N ALA A 121 1.83 8.79 3.76
CA ALA A 121 3.17 9.34 3.62
C ALA A 121 3.33 10.14 2.30
N LEU A 122 2.78 9.64 1.20
CA LEU A 122 2.77 10.36 -0.08
C LEU A 122 2.01 11.68 0.00
N ARG A 123 0.83 11.70 0.62
CA ARG A 123 0.06 12.94 0.83
C ARG A 123 0.82 13.93 1.70
N GLY A 124 1.49 13.45 2.75
CA GLY A 124 2.33 14.28 3.61
C GLY A 124 3.48 14.94 2.86
N LEU A 125 4.18 14.17 2.00
CA LEU A 125 5.27 14.71 1.18
C LEU A 125 4.76 15.75 0.18
N ASP A 126 3.63 15.49 -0.49
CA ASP A 126 3.02 16.41 -1.43
C ASP A 126 2.67 17.75 -0.74
N GLY A 127 2.06 17.69 0.45
CA GLY A 127 1.78 18.88 1.26
C GLY A 127 3.03 19.67 1.64
N LYS A 128 4.14 18.97 1.97
CA LYS A 128 5.43 19.61 2.27
C LYS A 128 6.08 20.25 1.05
N ILE A 129 5.95 19.64 -0.12
CA ILE A 129 6.39 20.24 -1.39
C ILE A 129 5.61 21.52 -1.67
N GLU A 130 4.29 21.52 -1.47
CA GLU A 130 3.47 22.73 -1.64
C GLU A 130 3.82 23.82 -0.62
N GLU A 131 4.12 23.46 0.63
CA GLU A 131 4.62 24.40 1.63
C GLU A 131 5.95 25.05 1.21
N ALA A 132 6.91 24.23 0.74
CA ALA A 132 8.19 24.70 0.25
C ALA A 132 8.04 25.61 -0.99
N LYS A 133 7.14 25.27 -1.93
CA LYS A 133 6.84 26.11 -3.10
C LYS A 133 6.30 27.48 -2.70
N ARG A 134 5.37 27.53 -1.74
CA ARG A 134 4.81 28.81 -1.24
C ARG A 134 5.90 29.68 -0.62
N LYS A 135 6.76 29.11 0.23
CA LYS A 135 7.87 29.85 0.85
C LYS A 135 8.85 30.37 -0.18
N ARG A 136 9.17 29.58 -1.20
CA ARG A 136 10.01 30.02 -2.31
C ARG A 136 9.40 31.22 -3.02
N ASN A 137 8.11 31.17 -3.36
CA ASN A 137 7.47 32.28 -4.06
C ASN A 137 7.49 33.57 -3.24
N ILE A 138 7.35 33.48 -1.90
CA ILE A 138 7.48 34.62 -1.00
C ILE A 138 8.91 35.19 -1.02
N LEU A 139 9.93 34.34 -0.97
CA LEU A 139 11.33 34.75 -1.01
C LEU A 139 11.71 35.45 -2.32
N VAL A 140 11.23 34.94 -3.46
CA VAL A 140 11.49 35.52 -4.79
C VAL A 140 10.72 36.82 -5.03
N SER A 141 9.60 37.03 -4.31
CA SER A 141 8.80 38.25 -4.38
C SER A 141 9.27 39.37 -3.45
N ARG A 142 10.28 39.13 -2.62
CA ARG A 142 10.93 40.12 -1.75
C ARG A 142 12.11 40.76 -2.45
#